data_AF-A0A6P2CWP5-F1
#
_entry.id   AF-A0A6P2CWP5-F1
#
_cell.length_a   1.000
_cell.length_b   1.000
_cell.length_c   1.000
_cell.angle_alpha   90.00
_cell.angle_beta   90.00
_cell.angle_gamma   90.00
#
_symmetry.space_group_name_H-M   'P 1'
#
loop_
_entity.id
_entity.type
_entity.pdbx_description
1 polymer ?
#
loop_
_entity_poly.entity_id
_entity_poly.type
_entity_poly.pdbx_seq_one_letter_code
_entity_poly.pdbx_strand_id
1 'polypeptide(L)'
;MPVRSISHFTWQVLRTAKRSKKPVTGRELRIAPTRMTKNGSFLTKLVEEGLLSRVTGAAADPFEATYSLTEKGEHAAEFGECEFQSRATITVQQPPPAPPKGKKKK
;
A
#
# COMPACT_ATOMS: atom_id res chain seq x y z
N MET A 1 14.78 0.60 -16.20
CA MET A 1 14.35 0.19 -14.84
C MET A 1 14.19 -1.34 -14.84
N PRO A 2 14.58 -2.08 -13.79
CA PRO A 2 14.29 -3.51 -13.72
C PRO A 2 12.79 -3.73 -13.46
N VAL A 3 12.10 -4.30 -14.43
CA VAL A 3 10.73 -4.78 -14.28
C VAL A 3 10.77 -6.12 -13.57
N ARG A 4 9.95 -6.31 -12.53
CA ARG A 4 9.81 -7.62 -11.89
C ARG A 4 8.39 -8.12 -12.07
N SER A 5 8.29 -9.41 -12.40
CA SER A 5 7.03 -10.13 -12.39
C SER A 5 6.51 -10.25 -10.96
N ILE A 6 5.22 -10.02 -10.82
CA ILE A 6 4.54 -10.02 -9.53
C ILE A 6 4.05 -11.44 -9.26
N SER A 7 4.15 -11.90 -8.01
CA SER A 7 3.55 -13.18 -7.63
C SER A 7 2.05 -13.20 -7.94
N HIS A 8 1.55 -14.35 -8.42
CA HIS A 8 0.13 -14.55 -8.70
C HIS A 8 -0.76 -14.17 -7.51
N PHE A 9 -0.33 -14.46 -6.28
CA PHE A 9 -1.07 -14.07 -5.08
C PHE A 9 -1.18 -12.55 -4.94
N THR A 10 -0.07 -11.83 -5.08
CA THR A 10 -0.06 -10.37 -5.02
C THR A 10 -0.91 -9.77 -6.13
N TRP A 11 -0.82 -10.31 -7.35
CA TRP A 11 -1.64 -9.90 -8.47
C TRP A 11 -3.15 -10.06 -8.16
N GLN A 12 -3.57 -11.18 -7.56
CA GLN A 12 -4.96 -11.36 -7.12
C GLN A 12 -5.37 -10.31 -6.08
N VAL A 13 -4.52 -10.01 -5.09
CA VAL A 13 -4.80 -8.97 -4.06
C VAL A 13 -5.02 -7.60 -4.70
N LEU A 14 -4.13 -7.21 -5.62
CA LEU A 14 -4.24 -5.92 -6.33
C LEU A 14 -5.50 -5.88 -7.20
N ARG A 15 -5.85 -6.99 -7.85
CA ARG A 15 -7.06 -7.07 -8.68
C ARG A 15 -8.34 -6.96 -7.85
N THR A 16 -8.37 -7.55 -6.66
CA THR A 16 -9.48 -7.40 -5.71
C THR A 16 -9.64 -5.95 -5.29
N ALA A 17 -8.54 -5.27 -4.94
CA ALA A 17 -8.57 -3.86 -4.60
C ALA A 17 -9.00 -2.97 -5.78
N LYS A 18 -8.51 -3.23 -7.01
CA LYS A 18 -8.95 -2.55 -8.23
C LYS A 18 -10.46 -2.75 -8.48
N ARG A 19 -10.97 -3.96 -8.26
CA ARG A 19 -12.40 -4.28 -8.46
C ARG A 19 -13.32 -3.56 -7.48
N SER A 20 -12.89 -3.37 -6.23
CA SER A 20 -13.70 -2.71 -5.20
C SER A 20 -13.91 -1.22 -5.45
N LYS A 21 -13.03 -0.55 -6.23
CA LYS A 21 -13.09 0.90 -6.55
C LYS A 21 -13.16 1.83 -5.32
N LYS A 22 -12.95 1.28 -4.12
CA LYS A 22 -13.05 1.94 -2.83
C LYS A 22 -11.89 1.45 -1.95
N PRO A 23 -11.47 2.24 -0.95
CA PRO A 23 -10.53 1.79 0.05
C PRO A 23 -11.05 0.50 0.70
N VAL A 24 -10.28 -0.58 0.64
CA VAL A 24 -10.66 -1.91 1.13
C VAL A 24 -9.89 -2.25 2.40
N THR A 25 -10.55 -2.97 3.31
CA THR A 25 -9.92 -3.38 4.56
C THR A 25 -8.85 -4.45 4.31
N GLY A 26 -7.83 -4.49 5.15
CA GLY A 26 -6.81 -5.54 5.09
C GLY A 26 -7.40 -6.95 5.24
N ARG A 27 -8.55 -7.10 5.92
CA ARG A 27 -9.32 -8.35 5.97
C ARG A 27 -9.86 -8.77 4.62
N GLU A 28 -10.48 -7.86 3.88
CA GLU A 28 -10.99 -8.15 2.53
C GLU A 28 -9.87 -8.46 1.53
N LEU A 29 -8.70 -7.84 1.70
CA LEU A 29 -7.51 -8.11 0.89
C LEU A 29 -6.87 -9.47 1.20
N ARG A 30 -7.27 -10.15 2.28
CA ARG A 30 -6.80 -11.48 2.64
C ARG A 30 -7.59 -12.54 1.85
N ILE A 31 -7.24 -12.71 0.58
CA ILE A 31 -7.89 -13.66 -0.34
C ILE A 31 -7.72 -15.12 0.12
N ALA A 32 -6.57 -15.45 0.72
CA ALA A 32 -6.28 -16.80 1.21
C ALA A 32 -5.72 -16.76 2.65
N PRO A 33 -6.25 -17.59 3.57
CA PRO A 33 -5.72 -17.70 4.92
C PRO A 33 -4.50 -18.62 4.97
N THR A 34 -3.36 -18.16 4.47
CA THR A 34 -2.08 -18.89 4.51
C THR A 34 -1.23 -18.46 5.70
N ARG A 35 -0.17 -19.23 6.01
CA ARG A 35 0.80 -18.88 7.07
C ARG A 35 1.46 -17.52 6.82
N MET A 36 1.67 -17.16 5.54
CA MET A 36 2.27 -15.89 5.14
C MET A 36 1.32 -14.70 5.31
N THR A 37 0.01 -14.91 5.13
CA THR A 37 -0.98 -13.85 5.28
C THR A 37 -1.47 -13.72 6.72
N LYS A 38 -1.14 -14.65 7.62
CA LYS A 38 -1.59 -14.66 9.02
C LYS A 38 -1.24 -13.38 9.79
N ASN A 39 -0.04 -12.84 9.56
CA ASN A 39 0.47 -11.70 10.32
C ASN A 39 0.22 -10.35 9.61
N GLY A 40 -0.43 -10.34 8.44
CA GLY A 40 -0.68 -9.12 7.67
C GLY A 40 0.58 -8.47 7.08
N SER A 41 1.77 -9.07 7.26
CA SER A 41 3.04 -8.53 6.76
C SER A 41 3.07 -8.35 5.24
N PHE A 42 2.24 -9.08 4.50
CA PHE A 42 2.10 -8.89 3.05
C PHE A 42 1.52 -7.50 2.71
N LEU A 43 0.58 -6.97 3.50
CA LEU A 43 0.02 -5.64 3.28
C LEU A 43 1.06 -4.56 3.52
N THR A 44 1.86 -4.72 4.58
CA THR A 44 2.99 -3.81 4.84
C THR A 44 3.98 -3.80 3.70
N LYS A 45 4.35 -4.97 3.16
CA LYS A 45 5.24 -5.06 1.99
C LYS A 45 4.66 -4.38 0.76
N LEU A 46 3.37 -4.57 0.47
CA LEU A 46 2.72 -3.91 -0.67
C LEU A 46 2.69 -2.38 -0.52
N VAL A 47 2.60 -1.88 0.72
CA VAL A 47 2.71 -0.45 0.99
C VAL A 47 4.14 0.05 0.85
N GLU A 48 5.13 -0.69 1.37
CA GLU A 48 6.56 -0.35 1.21
C GLU A 48 7.01 -0.37 -0.25
N GLU A 49 6.46 -1.28 -1.05
CA GLU A 49 6.68 -1.37 -2.50
C GLU A 49 5.92 -0.27 -3.28
N GLY A 50 5.04 0.47 -2.62
CA GLY A 50 4.24 1.54 -3.23
C GLY A 50 3.14 1.05 -4.15
N LEU A 51 2.72 -0.22 -4.04
CA LEU A 51 1.60 -0.82 -4.79
C LEU A 51 0.25 -0.55 -4.12
N LEU A 52 0.25 -0.42 -2.80
CA LEU A 52 -0.90 -0.01 -1.99
C LEU A 52 -0.55 1.23 -1.19
N SER A 53 -1.56 2.05 -0.92
CA SER A 53 -1.48 3.18 0.01
C SER A 53 -2.41 2.93 1.18
N ARG A 54 -1.90 3.08 2.41
CA ARG A 54 -2.74 2.99 3.61
C ARG A 54 -3.49 4.30 3.79
N VAL A 55 -4.81 4.24 3.80
CA VAL A 55 -5.70 5.40 3.93
C VAL A 55 -6.05 5.67 5.40
N THR A 56 -6.33 4.60 6.15
CA THR A 56 -6.71 4.67 7.57
C THR A 56 -6.17 3.47 8.35
N GLY A 57 -6.07 3.63 9.68
CA GLY A 57 -5.62 2.58 10.60
C GLY A 57 -4.11 2.55 10.84
N ALA A 58 -3.67 1.73 11.79
CA ALA A 58 -2.28 1.62 12.21
C ALA A 58 -1.55 0.47 11.50
N ALA A 59 -0.21 0.56 11.46
CA ALA A 59 0.63 -0.56 10.99
C ALA A 59 0.57 -1.78 11.93
N ALA A 60 0.24 -1.54 13.21
CA ALA A 60 0.07 -2.58 14.22
C ALA A 60 -1.11 -3.50 13.93
N ASP A 61 -2.17 -2.94 13.32
CA ASP A 61 -3.42 -3.66 13.00
C ASP A 61 -3.65 -3.67 11.48
N PRO A 62 -2.83 -4.41 10.73
CA PRO A 62 -2.83 -4.36 9.27
C PRO A 62 -4.15 -4.83 8.66
N PHE A 63 -4.95 -5.62 9.38
CA PHE A 63 -6.24 -6.13 8.92
C PHE A 63 -7.39 -5.15 9.09
N GLU A 64 -7.36 -4.31 10.13
CA GLU A 64 -8.37 -3.28 10.36
C GLU A 64 -8.05 -1.99 9.60
N ALA A 65 -6.78 -1.81 9.22
CA ALA A 65 -6.38 -0.76 8.32
C ALA A 65 -7.03 -0.89 6.93
N THR A 66 -7.25 0.27 6.30
CA THR A 66 -7.86 0.37 4.98
C THR A 66 -6.81 0.81 3.97
N TYR A 67 -6.83 0.19 2.79
CA TYR A 67 -5.85 0.40 1.74
C TYR A 67 -6.54 0.77 0.42
N SER A 68 -5.91 1.66 -0.32
CA SER A 68 -6.28 2.00 -1.70
C SER A 68 -5.16 1.61 -2.66
N LEU A 69 -5.54 1.34 -3.91
CA LEU A 69 -4.57 1.13 -4.97
C LEU A 69 -3.84 2.45 -5.31
N THR A 70 -2.55 2.33 -5.61
CA THR A 70 -1.77 3.42 -6.21
C THR A 70 -1.71 3.23 -7.73
N GLU A 71 -1.24 4.25 -8.46
CA GLU A 71 -1.02 4.18 -9.91
C GLU A 71 -0.10 2.99 -10.29
N LYS A 72 0.96 2.76 -9.51
CA LYS A 72 1.84 1.58 -9.66
C LYS A 72 1.09 0.27 -9.42
N GLY A 73 0.25 0.22 -8.38
CA GLY A 73 -0.62 -0.91 -8.09
C GLY A 73 -1.64 -1.20 -9.19
N GLU A 74 -2.15 -0.17 -9.87
CA GLU A 74 -3.10 -0.30 -10.99
C GLU A 74 -2.45 -0.91 -12.21
N HIS A 75 -1.25 -0.42 -12.54
CA HIS A 75 -0.41 -0.98 -13.60
C HIS A 75 -0.06 -2.44 -13.31
N ALA A 76 0.40 -2.71 -12.09
CA ALA A 76 0.69 -4.05 -11.58
C ALA A 76 -0.52 -5.00 -11.66
N ALA A 77 -1.72 -4.51 -11.35
CA ALA A 77 -2.96 -5.30 -11.44
C ALA A 77 -3.36 -5.62 -12.88
N GLU A 78 -2.98 -4.78 -13.84
CA GLU A 78 -3.35 -4.90 -15.25
C GLU A 78 -2.37 -5.77 -16.03
N PHE A 79 -1.06 -5.52 -15.87
CA PHE A 79 0.00 -6.16 -16.64
C PHE A 79 0.65 -7.34 -15.90
N GLY A 80 0.44 -7.49 -14.59
CA GLY A 80 1.13 -8.49 -13.77
C GLY A 80 2.62 -8.19 -13.56
N GLU A 81 3.05 -6.99 -13.96
CA GLU A 81 4.43 -6.51 -13.95
C GLU A 81 4.46 -5.11 -13.31
N CYS A 82 5.48 -4.86 -12.49
CA CYS A 82 5.72 -3.55 -11.92
C CYS A 82 7.19 -3.15 -12.06
N GLU A 83 7.41 -1.87 -12.38
CA GLU A 83 8.72 -1.26 -12.29
C GLU A 83 9.07 -1.05 -10.81
N PHE A 84 10.06 -1.80 -10.34
CA PHE A 84 10.64 -1.55 -9.03
C PHE A 84 11.82 -0.61 -9.21
N GLN A 85 11.76 0.57 -8.58
CA GLN A 85 12.98 1.32 -8.33
C GLN A 85 13.80 0.49 -7.36
N SER A 86 14.86 -0.15 -7.87
CA SER A 86 15.90 -0.75 -7.02
C SER A 86 16.33 0.33 -6.04
N ARG A 87 16.06 0.10 -4.76
CA ARG A 87 16.27 1.00 -3.62
C ARG A 87 17.61 1.73 -3.72
N ALA A 88 17.64 2.89 -4.36
CA ALA A 88 18.47 3.98 -3.92
C ALA A 88 17.70 4.56 -2.73
N THR A 89 18.33 4.56 -1.55
CA THR A 89 17.84 5.14 -0.30
C THR A 89 17.05 6.43 -0.55
N ILE A 90 15.71 6.37 -0.52
CA ILE A 90 14.87 7.58 -0.55
C ILE A 90 14.35 7.81 0.86
N THR A 91 14.93 8.84 1.47
CA THR A 91 14.54 9.47 2.73
C THR A 91 13.04 9.73 2.75
N VAL A 92 12.42 9.38 3.87
CA VAL A 92 11.03 9.65 4.25
C VAL A 92 10.67 11.10 3.93
N GLN A 93 9.79 11.31 2.94
CA GLN A 93 9.16 12.60 2.71
C GLN A 93 7.92 12.69 3.61
N GLN A 94 8.15 13.03 4.89
CA GLN A 94 7.08 13.52 5.76
C GLN A 94 6.55 14.83 5.15
N PRO A 95 5.22 15.02 4.98
CA PRO A 95 4.68 16.33 4.64
C PRO A 95 5.13 17.32 5.73
N PRO A 96 5.60 18.53 5.37
CA PRO A 96 6.12 19.48 6.35
C PRO A 96 5.02 19.75 7.39
N PRO A 97 5.33 19.70 8.70
CA PRO A 97 4.37 20.09 9.72
C PRO A 97 3.97 21.54 9.48
N ALA A 98 2.66 21.78 9.31
CA ALA A 98 2.10 23.10 9.14
C ALA A 98 2.59 24.03 10.27
N PRO A 99 3.02 25.27 9.96
CA PRO A 99 3.48 26.19 10.99
C PRO A 99 2.34 26.50 11.97
N PRO A 100 2.61 26.54 13.29
CA PRO A 100 1.58 26.82 14.28
C PRO A 100 1.02 28.23 14.09
N LYS A 101 -0.30 28.34 14.02
CA LYS A 101 -1.05 29.60 14.07
C LYS A 101 -0.70 30.37 15.36
N GLY A 102 0.20 31.33 15.24
CA GLY A 102 0.46 32.32 16.27
C GLY A 102 -0.67 33.37 16.33
N LYS A 103 -1.57 33.23 17.29
CA LYS A 103 -2.40 34.34 17.79
C LYS A 103 -1.53 35.25 18.67
N LYS A 104 -1.54 36.57 18.43
CA LYS A 104 -1.52 37.70 19.40
C LYS A 104 -1.41 39.01 18.59
N LYS A 105 -2.45 39.86 18.50
CA LYS A 105 -2.84 40.92 19.46
C LYS A 105 -1.64 41.71 20.01
N LYS A 106 -1.38 42.90 19.46
CA LYS A 106 -1.59 44.19 20.13
C LYS A 106 -1.54 45.33 19.12
#